data_AF-W7JPT7-F1
#
_entry.id   AF-W7JPT7-F1
#
_cell.length_a   1.000
_cell.length_b   1.000
_cell.length_c   1.000
_cell.angle_alpha   90.00
_cell.angle_beta   90.00
_cell.angle_gamma   90.00
#
_symmetry.space_group_name_H-M   'P 1'
#
loop_
_entity.id
_entity.type
_entity.pdbx_description
1 polymer ?
#
loop_
_entity_poly.entity_id
_entity_poly.type
_entity_poly.pdbx_seq_one_letter_code
_entity_poly.pdbx_strand_id
1 'polypeptide(L)'
;MKNGRLINKQAIQLILGLYVLFMFLFVNIKQCYGKNINNDEYIKGVDIYKAIVIDAGSTGTRIHIYNYHIVDDEKGNIKIYIPSINYRTTPGLVYILNRYFSGEKEDFHNYFKNIKSFIYDNVEEQKRFNTIILFRASGGFRLLSINESEKYMNFLKNYFFTHFNEFLLIDDLLVNVLSGKEEAILSFVSIYALLQNFNPSPLIFTDNDINEGKQNDVNNDNNNDHNNDHNNDHNNDDNNNDDNNNNDHNNDHNNNNNDSDNTIGVLELGGATAQIVIKVPLSKMNDDIVNLFNYQHKEKKKNSIIEENYKNKNIVKINLFNQDIFLYCKSYLVLGRQNAMKTYLHYILHKHKEIDQNNKFIEMACFPKNFKFHINNLYKTSIEEDLLEYDGNTKINDDEYIGVGIGNINMCRQEIQTILDYAQIDDLPFKIKKFIKLYGIENFHHFAVVKKKIKK
;
A
#
# COMPACT_ATOMS: atom_id res chain seq x y z
N MET A 1 -40.12 -52.52 29.53
CA MET A 1 -38.69 -52.91 29.61
C MET A 1 -37.88 -51.67 29.94
N LYS A 2 -37.36 -51.57 31.18
CA LYS A 2 -36.47 -50.49 31.61
C LYS A 2 -35.03 -50.92 31.28
N ASN A 3 -34.38 -50.27 30.32
CA ASN A 3 -32.96 -50.46 30.05
C ASN A 3 -32.15 -49.40 30.82
N GLY A 4 -31.78 -49.73 32.06
CA GLY A 4 -30.77 -48.98 32.80
C GLY A 4 -29.39 -49.36 32.28
N ARG A 5 -28.73 -48.45 31.54
CA ARG A 5 -27.33 -48.61 31.13
C ARG A 5 -26.46 -48.29 32.35
N LEU A 6 -25.86 -49.30 32.95
CA LEU A 6 -24.81 -49.15 33.95
C LEU A 6 -23.61 -48.43 33.30
N ILE A 7 -23.46 -47.14 33.60
CA ILE A 7 -22.29 -46.36 33.19
C ILE A 7 -21.11 -46.84 34.05
N ASN A 8 -20.08 -47.36 33.39
CA ASN A 8 -18.90 -47.92 34.05
C ASN A 8 -18.21 -46.85 34.91
N LYS A 9 -18.08 -47.08 36.23
CA LYS A 9 -17.48 -46.14 37.19
C LYS A 9 -16.09 -45.65 36.77
N GLN A 10 -15.32 -46.48 36.06
CA GLN A 10 -14.01 -46.11 35.53
C GLN A 10 -14.10 -45.01 34.46
N ALA A 11 -15.13 -45.04 33.60
CA ALA A 11 -15.33 -44.01 32.58
C ALA A 11 -15.73 -42.66 33.20
N ILE A 12 -16.53 -42.68 34.27
CA ILE A 12 -16.91 -41.47 35.01
C ILE A 12 -15.69 -40.86 35.70
N GLN A 13 -14.82 -41.68 36.31
CA GLN A 13 -13.58 -41.21 36.92
C GLN A 13 -12.61 -40.60 35.90
N LEU A 14 -12.54 -41.16 34.69
CA LEU A 14 -11.70 -40.64 33.60
C LEU A 14 -12.21 -39.29 33.07
N ILE A 15 -13.53 -39.15 32.92
CA ILE A 15 -14.17 -37.88 32.50
C ILE A 15 -13.98 -36.81 33.57
N LEU A 16 -14.16 -37.15 34.85
CA LEU A 16 -13.90 -36.22 35.96
C LEU A 16 -12.43 -35.82 36.03
N GLY A 17 -11.50 -36.76 35.81
CA GLY A 17 -10.07 -36.48 35.74
C GLY A 17 -9.70 -35.53 34.60
N LEU A 18 -10.26 -35.74 33.41
CA LEU A 18 -10.09 -34.84 32.26
C LEU A 18 -10.69 -33.45 32.51
N TYR A 19 -11.84 -33.37 33.17
CA TYR A 19 -12.48 -32.10 33.51
C TYR A 19 -11.67 -31.31 34.54
N VAL A 20 -11.09 -31.97 35.54
CA VAL A 20 -10.20 -31.35 36.52
C VAL A 20 -8.90 -30.88 35.86
N LEU A 21 -8.33 -31.68 34.94
CA LEU A 21 -7.15 -31.28 34.16
C LEU A 21 -7.45 -30.05 33.29
N PHE A 22 -8.62 -30.03 32.65
CA PHE A 22 -9.07 -28.90 31.82
C PHE A 22 -9.31 -27.63 32.64
N MET A 23 -9.92 -27.75 33.83
CA MET A 23 -10.05 -26.65 34.77
C MET A 23 -8.70 -26.15 35.29
N PHE A 24 -7.76 -27.07 35.58
CA PHE A 24 -6.41 -26.71 36.00
C PHE A 24 -5.64 -25.97 34.89
N LEU A 25 -5.77 -26.41 33.63
CA LEU A 25 -5.23 -25.70 32.47
C LEU A 25 -5.87 -24.30 32.30
N PHE A 26 -7.18 -24.19 32.44
CA PHE A 26 -7.88 -22.89 32.35
C PHE A 26 -7.51 -21.90 33.47
N VAL A 27 -7.30 -22.40 34.70
CA VAL A 27 -6.86 -21.57 35.83
C VAL A 27 -5.41 -21.10 35.62
N ASN A 28 -4.52 -21.95 35.11
CA ASN A 28 -3.14 -21.55 34.80
C ASN A 28 -3.08 -20.55 33.63
N ILE A 29 -3.97 -20.66 32.63
CA ILE A 29 -4.10 -19.64 31.58
C ILE A 29 -4.47 -18.29 32.21
N LYS A 30 -5.46 -18.23 33.10
CA LYS A 30 -5.82 -16.98 33.79
C LYS A 30 -4.69 -16.41 34.65
N GLN A 31 -3.84 -17.26 35.23
CA GLN A 31 -2.71 -16.82 36.06
C GLN A 31 -1.51 -16.32 35.24
N CYS A 32 -1.37 -16.74 33.98
CA CYS A 32 -0.43 -16.17 33.01
C CYS A 32 -0.92 -14.84 32.40
N TYR A 33 -2.24 -14.61 32.34
CA TYR A 33 -2.81 -13.30 31.91
C TYR A 33 -2.71 -12.21 32.99
N GLY A 34 -2.28 -12.55 34.21
CA GLY A 34 -2.40 -11.67 35.37
C GLY A 34 -1.11 -11.00 35.86
N LYS A 35 0.03 -11.06 35.16
CA LYS A 35 1.25 -10.39 35.63
C LYS A 35 2.13 -9.89 34.49
N ASN A 36 2.40 -8.58 34.55
CA ASN A 36 3.21 -7.73 33.67
C ASN A 36 2.51 -7.22 32.41
N ILE A 37 1.44 -6.47 32.61
CA ILE A 37 1.10 -5.36 31.70
C ILE A 37 2.05 -4.22 32.08
N ASN A 38 3.12 -4.04 31.30
CA ASN A 38 3.83 -2.76 31.27
C ASN A 38 2.85 -1.69 30.75
N ASN A 39 2.89 -0.52 31.38
CA ASN A 39 1.95 0.60 31.23
C ASN A 39 2.00 1.33 29.87
N ASP A 40 2.15 0.61 28.76
CA ASP A 40 2.09 1.21 27.43
C ASP A 40 0.76 0.85 26.75
N GLU A 41 -0.18 1.80 26.89
CA GLU A 41 -1.41 2.03 26.12
C GLU A 41 -2.59 1.07 26.29
N TYR A 42 -3.21 1.17 27.46
CA TYR A 42 -4.66 0.97 27.62
C TYR A 42 -5.37 2.30 27.34
N ILE A 43 -5.55 2.68 26.07
CA ILE A 43 -6.39 3.84 25.74
C ILE A 43 -7.85 3.40 25.87
N LYS A 44 -8.48 3.74 27.01
CA LYS A 44 -9.94 3.66 27.26
C LYS A 44 -10.64 2.36 26.78
N GLY A 45 -10.19 1.19 27.20
CA GLY A 45 -10.96 -0.07 27.04
C GLY A 45 -11.10 -0.59 25.61
N VAL A 46 -10.24 -0.17 24.68
CA VAL A 46 -10.20 -0.67 23.30
C VAL A 46 -8.97 -1.56 23.11
N ASP A 47 -9.16 -2.79 22.63
CA ASP A 47 -8.06 -3.71 22.31
C ASP A 47 -7.30 -3.23 21.07
N ILE A 48 -5.98 -3.02 21.22
CA ILE A 48 -5.07 -2.63 20.13
C ILE A 48 -4.36 -3.86 19.58
N TYR A 49 -4.53 -4.08 18.28
CA TYR A 49 -3.90 -5.14 17.51
C TYR A 49 -2.76 -4.61 16.65
N LYS A 50 -1.89 -5.51 16.17
CA LYS A 50 -0.81 -5.20 15.25
C LYS A 50 -0.95 -5.97 13.94
N ALA A 51 -0.57 -5.33 12.84
CA ALA A 51 -0.44 -5.96 11.54
C ALA A 51 0.91 -5.61 10.92
N ILE A 52 1.59 -6.62 10.38
CA ILE A 52 2.87 -6.47 9.69
C ILE A 52 2.60 -6.58 8.19
N VAL A 53 2.90 -5.50 7.45
CA VAL A 53 2.83 -5.47 5.99
C VAL A 53 4.25 -5.46 5.44
N ILE A 54 4.60 -6.47 4.64
CA ILE A 54 5.88 -6.60 3.97
C ILE A 54 5.68 -6.31 2.48
N ASP A 55 6.03 -5.11 2.04
CA ASP A 55 6.04 -4.70 0.63
C ASP A 55 7.36 -5.14 -0.03
N ALA A 56 7.30 -6.18 -0.86
CA ALA A 56 8.43 -6.66 -1.65
C ALA A 56 8.45 -6.00 -3.03
N GLY A 57 8.93 -4.75 -3.04
CA GLY A 57 9.19 -3.96 -4.23
C GLY A 57 10.32 -4.49 -5.11
N SER A 58 10.38 -3.99 -6.34
CA SER A 58 11.40 -4.42 -7.31
C SER A 58 12.83 -4.05 -6.92
N THR A 59 13.02 -2.98 -6.15
CA THR A 59 14.36 -2.48 -5.80
C THR A 59 14.69 -2.62 -4.30
N GLY A 60 13.71 -2.98 -3.48
CA GLY A 60 13.89 -3.22 -2.06
C GLY A 60 12.63 -3.74 -1.41
N THR A 61 12.74 -4.22 -0.17
CA THR A 61 11.60 -4.62 0.66
C THR A 61 11.40 -3.63 1.80
N ARG A 62 10.14 -3.24 2.03
CA ARG A 62 9.73 -2.35 3.12
C ARG A 62 8.82 -3.11 4.06
N ILE A 63 9.01 -2.94 5.35
CA ILE A 63 8.25 -3.59 6.41
C ILE A 63 7.56 -2.47 7.18
N HIS A 64 6.25 -2.57 7.34
CA HIS A 64 5.43 -1.65 8.11
C HIS A 64 4.70 -2.42 9.20
N ILE A 65 4.78 -1.94 10.44
CA ILE A 65 4.03 -2.45 11.58
C ILE A 65 3.00 -1.39 11.95
N TYR A 66 1.73 -1.68 11.67
CA TYR A 66 0.60 -0.82 12.00
C TYR A 66 -0.04 -1.29 13.30
N ASN A 67 -0.37 -0.34 14.18
CA ASN A 67 -1.37 -0.58 15.21
C ASN A 67 -2.76 -0.35 14.60
N TYR A 68 -3.75 -1.12 15.01
CA TYR A 68 -5.14 -0.90 14.63
C TYR A 68 -6.08 -1.38 15.73
N HIS A 69 -7.32 -0.91 15.72
CA HIS A 69 -8.38 -1.50 16.51
C HIS A 69 -9.60 -1.80 15.64
N ILE A 70 -10.40 -2.76 16.10
CA ILE A 70 -11.68 -3.11 15.49
C ILE A 70 -12.75 -2.27 16.18
N VAL A 71 -13.53 -1.54 15.40
CA VAL A 71 -14.67 -0.77 15.87
C VAL A 71 -15.81 -1.73 16.15
N ASP A 72 -16.44 -1.59 17.32
CA ASP A 72 -17.62 -2.36 17.71
C ASP A 72 -18.87 -1.84 16.96
N ASP A 73 -18.88 -2.04 15.65
CA ASP A 73 -20.02 -1.81 14.78
C ASP A 73 -20.41 -3.10 14.05
N GLU A 74 -21.63 -3.16 13.51
CA GLU A 74 -22.18 -4.34 12.82
C GLU A 74 -21.31 -4.83 11.64
N LYS A 75 -20.37 -4.00 11.16
CA LYS A 75 -19.52 -4.27 10.00
C LYS A 75 -18.09 -4.62 10.38
N GLY A 76 -17.71 -4.50 11.66
CA GLY A 76 -16.36 -4.72 12.15
C GLY A 76 -15.34 -3.81 11.47
N ASN A 77 -15.67 -2.53 11.25
CA ASN A 77 -14.74 -1.59 10.62
C ASN A 77 -13.44 -1.48 11.41
N ILE A 78 -12.33 -1.16 10.75
CA ILE A 78 -11.03 -1.00 11.40
C ILE A 78 -10.59 0.47 11.41
N LYS A 79 -9.90 0.85 12.49
CA LYS A 79 -9.19 2.13 12.60
C LYS A 79 -7.70 1.86 12.70
N ILE A 80 -6.92 2.45 11.80
CA ILE A 80 -5.49 2.23 11.66
C ILE A 80 -4.76 3.45 12.20
N TYR A 81 -3.81 3.22 13.11
CA TYR A 81 -2.97 4.27 13.65
C TYR A 81 -1.78 4.53 12.71
N ILE A 82 -1.52 5.80 12.44
CA ILE A 82 -0.40 6.26 11.63
C ILE A 82 0.42 7.33 12.37
N PRO A 83 1.76 7.38 12.18
CA PRO A 83 2.55 6.58 11.24
C PRO A 83 2.80 5.13 11.71
N SER A 84 3.10 4.23 10.77
CA SER A 84 3.61 2.90 11.09
C SER A 84 5.06 2.96 11.56
N ILE A 85 5.45 2.03 12.43
CA ILE A 85 6.86 1.70 12.62
C ILE A 85 7.34 1.01 11.34
N ASN A 86 8.47 1.43 10.78
CA ASN A 86 8.91 0.94 9.47
C ASN A 86 10.40 0.62 9.39
N TYR A 87 10.74 -0.30 8.50
CA TYR A 87 12.10 -0.71 8.14
C TYR A 87 12.19 -0.94 6.63
N ARG A 88 13.37 -0.68 6.06
CA ARG A 88 13.63 -0.92 4.64
C ARG A 88 14.96 -1.64 4.47
N THR A 89 14.98 -2.57 3.54
CA THR A 89 16.20 -3.28 3.12
C THR A 89 16.29 -3.32 1.59
N THR A 90 17.52 -3.37 1.09
CA THR A 90 17.87 -3.47 -0.34
C THR A 90 18.99 -4.51 -0.49
N PRO A 91 19.22 -5.09 -1.68
CA PRO A 91 18.47 -4.92 -2.95
C PRO A 91 17.08 -5.57 -2.92
N GLY A 92 16.34 -5.48 -4.03
CA GLY A 92 15.01 -6.08 -4.17
C GLY A 92 15.02 -7.61 -3.96
N LEU A 93 13.95 -8.15 -3.38
CA LEU A 93 13.92 -9.55 -2.97
C LEU A 93 14.10 -10.55 -4.12
N VAL A 94 13.64 -10.22 -5.33
CA VAL A 94 13.85 -11.09 -6.51
C VAL A 94 15.35 -11.28 -6.79
N TYR A 95 16.16 -10.24 -6.64
CA TYR A 95 17.61 -10.34 -6.77
C TYR A 95 18.20 -11.30 -5.73
N ILE A 96 17.77 -11.17 -4.47
CA ILE A 96 18.20 -12.04 -3.36
C ILE A 96 17.80 -13.50 -3.60
N LEU A 97 16.57 -13.75 -4.09
CA LEU A 97 16.08 -15.09 -4.39
C LEU A 97 16.81 -15.71 -5.58
N ASN A 98 17.08 -14.95 -6.64
CA ASN A 98 17.88 -15.42 -7.77
C ASN A 98 19.25 -15.95 -7.29
N ARG A 99 19.92 -15.22 -6.39
CA ARG A 99 21.21 -15.62 -5.79
C ARG A 99 21.06 -16.87 -4.92
N TYR A 100 20.04 -16.90 -4.05
CA TYR A 100 19.74 -18.07 -3.21
C TYR A 100 19.57 -19.35 -4.03
N PHE A 101 18.78 -19.29 -5.11
CA PHE A 101 18.55 -20.45 -5.99
C PHE A 101 19.71 -20.76 -6.93
N SER A 102 20.69 -19.85 -7.05
CA SER A 102 21.95 -20.07 -7.77
C SER A 102 23.06 -20.65 -6.87
N GLY A 103 22.78 -20.83 -5.57
CA GLY A 103 23.70 -21.43 -4.59
C GLY A 103 24.27 -20.43 -3.56
N GLU A 104 24.13 -19.13 -3.78
CA GLU A 104 24.60 -18.06 -2.91
C GLU A 104 23.57 -17.75 -1.82
N LYS A 105 23.52 -18.59 -0.78
CA LYS A 105 22.44 -18.56 0.23
C LYS A 105 22.64 -17.53 1.35
N GLU A 106 23.88 -17.11 1.60
CA GLU A 106 24.23 -16.25 2.72
C GLU A 106 23.48 -14.91 2.70
N ASP A 107 23.39 -14.29 1.52
CA ASP A 107 22.69 -13.01 1.33
C ASP A 107 21.22 -13.10 1.74
N PHE A 108 20.53 -14.18 1.38
CA PHE A 108 19.15 -14.41 1.77
C PHE A 108 18.99 -14.57 3.29
N HIS A 109 19.88 -15.32 3.93
CA HIS A 109 19.85 -15.52 5.37
C HIS A 109 20.11 -14.20 6.12
N ASN A 110 21.08 -13.41 5.68
CA ASN A 110 21.34 -12.08 6.24
C ASN A 110 20.17 -11.13 6.02
N TYR A 111 19.57 -11.14 4.83
CA TYR A 111 18.39 -10.34 4.49
C TYR A 111 17.22 -10.61 5.46
N PHE A 112 16.86 -11.88 5.65
CA PHE A 112 15.76 -12.26 6.54
C PHE A 112 16.11 -12.21 8.03
N LYS A 113 17.39 -12.33 8.40
CA LYS A 113 17.84 -12.09 9.78
C LYS A 113 17.54 -10.66 10.20
N ASN A 114 17.83 -9.68 9.34
CA ASN A 114 17.56 -8.27 9.64
C ASN A 114 16.05 -7.98 9.72
N ILE A 115 15.26 -8.54 8.80
CA ILE A 115 13.79 -8.45 8.84
C ILE A 115 13.25 -9.06 10.14
N LYS A 116 13.74 -10.24 10.52
CA LYS A 116 13.33 -10.93 11.74
C LYS A 116 13.68 -10.12 12.98
N SER A 117 14.90 -9.59 13.08
CA SER A 117 15.31 -8.73 14.21
C SER A 117 14.35 -7.55 14.35
N PHE A 118 14.18 -6.77 13.28
CA PHE A 118 13.30 -5.60 13.31
C PHE A 118 11.87 -5.93 13.76
N ILE A 119 11.28 -7.02 13.24
CA ILE A 119 9.92 -7.43 13.64
C ILE A 119 9.88 -7.82 15.12
N TYR A 120 10.85 -8.60 15.60
CA TYR A 120 10.84 -9.13 16.97
C TYR A 120 11.13 -8.05 18.02
N ASP A 121 11.94 -7.06 17.64
CA ASP A 121 12.26 -5.89 18.47
C ASP A 121 11.05 -4.95 18.64
N ASN A 122 10.09 -4.97 17.69
CA ASN A 122 8.93 -4.08 17.68
C ASN A 122 7.58 -4.78 17.93
N VAL A 123 7.59 -6.11 18.08
CA VAL A 123 6.41 -6.90 18.47
C VAL A 123 6.74 -7.80 19.65
N GLU A 124 6.20 -7.41 20.80
CA GLU A 124 6.25 -8.15 22.06
C GLU A 124 5.83 -9.61 21.87
N GLU A 125 6.50 -10.53 22.56
CA GLU A 125 6.26 -11.98 22.43
C GLU A 125 4.79 -12.36 22.64
N GLN A 126 4.16 -11.82 23.68
CA GLN A 126 2.75 -12.02 23.99
C GLN A 126 1.77 -11.48 22.93
N LYS A 127 2.21 -10.61 22.01
CA LYS A 127 1.37 -10.07 20.93
C LYS A 127 1.62 -10.77 19.59
N ARG A 128 2.62 -11.66 19.48
CA ARG A 128 2.95 -12.28 18.19
C ARG A 128 1.82 -13.16 17.68
N PHE A 129 1.23 -13.99 18.55
CA PHE A 129 0.23 -14.98 18.15
C PHE A 129 -1.06 -14.39 17.53
N ASN A 130 -1.37 -13.12 17.80
CA ASN A 130 -2.50 -12.40 17.21
C ASN A 130 -2.06 -11.29 16.23
N THR A 131 -0.77 -11.17 15.94
CA THR A 131 -0.24 -10.24 14.95
C THR A 131 -0.18 -10.92 13.59
N ILE A 132 -0.93 -10.39 12.62
CA ILE A 132 -0.97 -10.92 11.26
C ILE A 132 0.24 -10.46 10.43
N ILE A 133 0.78 -11.34 9.59
CA ILE A 133 1.79 -11.00 8.58
C ILE A 133 1.16 -11.06 7.19
N LEU A 134 1.27 -9.95 6.45
CA LEU A 134 0.81 -9.79 5.07
C LEU A 134 1.99 -9.43 4.18
N PHE A 135 2.45 -10.39 3.38
CA PHE A 135 3.52 -10.20 2.41
C PHE A 135 2.93 -9.91 1.03
N ARG A 136 3.29 -8.76 0.45
CA ARG A 136 2.78 -8.26 -0.83
C ARG A 136 3.94 -7.97 -1.77
N ALA A 137 4.13 -8.84 -2.76
CA ALA A 137 5.09 -8.62 -3.83
C ALA A 137 4.48 -7.80 -4.96
N SER A 138 5.29 -6.98 -5.63
CA SER A 138 4.81 -6.09 -6.70
C SER A 138 5.53 -6.34 -8.03
N GLY A 139 5.87 -5.27 -8.77
CA GLY A 139 6.41 -5.32 -10.13
C GLY A 139 7.63 -6.22 -10.31
N GLY A 140 8.48 -6.40 -9.30
CA GLY A 140 9.64 -7.29 -9.39
C GLY A 140 9.26 -8.75 -9.64
N PHE A 141 8.27 -9.26 -8.91
CA PHE A 141 7.76 -10.63 -9.10
C PHE A 141 6.96 -10.76 -10.40
N ARG A 142 6.25 -9.70 -10.81
CA ARG A 142 5.49 -9.68 -12.08
C ARG A 142 6.38 -9.79 -13.33
N LEU A 143 7.69 -9.55 -13.21
CA LEU A 143 8.65 -9.73 -14.30
C LEU A 143 9.19 -11.15 -14.43
N LEU A 144 8.99 -11.99 -13.41
CA LEU A 144 9.39 -13.40 -13.43
C LEU A 144 8.45 -14.21 -14.34
N SER A 145 8.92 -15.35 -14.83
CA SER A 145 8.01 -16.33 -15.39
C SER A 145 7.03 -16.84 -14.32
N ILE A 146 5.86 -17.32 -14.75
CA ILE A 146 4.82 -17.84 -13.84
C ILE A 146 5.40 -18.92 -12.92
N ASN A 147 6.18 -19.86 -13.48
CA ASN A 147 6.80 -20.95 -12.73
C ASN A 147 7.84 -20.45 -11.71
N GLU A 148 8.66 -19.46 -12.07
CA GLU A 148 9.63 -18.88 -11.12
C GLU A 148 8.94 -18.11 -10.00
N SER A 149 7.92 -17.31 -10.34
CA SER A 149 7.12 -16.60 -9.36
C SER A 149 6.47 -17.59 -8.38
N GLU A 150 5.79 -18.64 -8.86
CA GLU A 150 5.19 -19.66 -8.00
C GLU A 150 6.21 -20.39 -7.12
N LYS A 151 7.35 -20.79 -7.69
CA LYS A 151 8.46 -21.39 -6.95
C LYS A 151 8.92 -20.50 -5.79
N TYR A 152 9.12 -19.21 -6.06
CA TYR A 152 9.60 -18.25 -5.06
C TYR A 152 8.55 -18.00 -3.98
N MET A 153 7.29 -17.87 -4.37
CA MET A 153 6.18 -17.67 -3.44
C MET A 153 5.99 -18.87 -2.50
N ASN A 154 6.04 -20.09 -3.02
CA ASN A 154 5.94 -21.31 -2.21
C ASN A 154 7.12 -21.46 -1.25
N PHE A 155 8.34 -21.14 -1.71
CA PHE A 155 9.51 -21.10 -0.85
C PHE A 155 9.37 -20.08 0.29
N LEU A 156 8.91 -18.87 -0.01
CA LEU A 156 8.68 -17.83 0.99
C LEU A 156 7.59 -18.24 1.99
N LYS A 157 6.46 -18.78 1.53
CA LYS A 157 5.40 -19.31 2.42
C LYS A 157 5.97 -20.31 3.43
N ASN A 158 6.69 -21.32 2.95
CA ASN A 158 7.32 -22.32 3.80
C ASN A 158 8.34 -21.70 4.76
N TYR A 159 9.12 -20.72 4.30
CA TYR A 159 10.06 -19.98 5.13
C TYR A 159 9.35 -19.25 6.27
N PHE A 160 8.24 -18.55 6.01
CA PHE A 160 7.44 -17.88 7.04
C PHE A 160 6.83 -18.88 8.02
N PHE A 161 6.22 -19.96 7.55
CA PHE A 161 5.70 -21.03 8.43
C PHE A 161 6.76 -21.70 9.30
N THR A 162 8.02 -21.70 8.86
CA THR A 162 9.13 -22.29 9.62
C THR A 162 9.73 -21.30 10.62
N HIS A 163 9.92 -20.04 10.21
CA HIS A 163 10.75 -19.08 10.94
C HIS A 163 9.97 -17.95 11.64
N PHE A 164 8.67 -17.82 11.38
CA PHE A 164 7.76 -16.83 11.97
C PHE A 164 6.49 -17.50 12.53
N ASN A 165 6.60 -18.76 12.97
CA ASN A 165 5.44 -19.55 13.44
C ASN A 165 4.80 -19.04 14.74
N GLU A 166 5.44 -18.10 15.45
CA GLU A 166 4.82 -17.43 16.60
C GLU A 166 3.79 -16.36 16.19
N PHE A 167 3.70 -16.04 14.89
CA PHE A 167 2.78 -15.05 14.35
C PHE A 167 1.49 -15.66 13.78
N LEU A 168 0.45 -14.83 13.59
CA LEU A 168 -0.76 -15.26 12.88
C LEU A 168 -0.49 -15.32 11.37
N LEU A 169 -0.28 -16.54 10.87
CA LEU A 169 -0.02 -16.83 9.46
C LEU A 169 -1.26 -17.46 8.80
N ILE A 170 -1.89 -16.75 7.87
CA ILE A 170 -3.06 -17.23 7.12
C ILE A 170 -2.62 -17.50 5.69
N ASP A 171 -2.55 -18.77 5.26
CA ASP A 171 -1.91 -19.17 3.99
C ASP A 171 -2.38 -18.39 2.75
N ASP A 172 -3.70 -18.18 2.61
CA ASP A 172 -4.30 -17.45 1.48
C ASP A 172 -3.98 -15.94 1.47
N LEU A 173 -3.62 -15.39 2.64
CA LEU A 173 -3.31 -13.97 2.83
C LEU A 173 -1.82 -13.72 3.07
N LEU A 174 -1.02 -14.76 3.32
CA LEU A 174 0.34 -14.63 3.82
C LEU A 174 1.26 -14.06 2.75
N VAL A 175 1.37 -14.69 1.58
CA VAL A 175 2.26 -14.25 0.49
C VAL A 175 1.47 -14.16 -0.81
N ASN A 176 1.31 -12.94 -1.32
CA ASN A 176 0.57 -12.69 -2.57
C ASN A 176 1.36 -11.73 -3.48
N VAL A 177 1.28 -11.95 -4.80
CA VAL A 177 1.78 -11.00 -5.81
C VAL A 177 0.62 -10.10 -6.21
N LEU A 178 0.74 -8.80 -5.98
CA LEU A 178 -0.23 -7.81 -6.39
C LEU A 178 -0.26 -7.72 -7.92
N SER A 179 -1.45 -7.78 -8.49
CA SER A 179 -1.66 -7.33 -9.85
C SER A 179 -1.41 -5.82 -9.94
N GLY A 180 -1.10 -5.34 -11.14
CA GLY A 180 -0.89 -3.91 -11.34
C GLY A 180 -2.11 -3.04 -11.02
N LYS A 181 -3.33 -3.61 -11.11
CA LYS A 181 -4.55 -2.90 -10.72
C LYS A 181 -4.70 -2.83 -9.21
N GLU A 182 -4.47 -3.94 -8.50
CA GLU A 182 -4.54 -3.96 -7.03
C GLU A 182 -3.53 -2.98 -6.42
N GLU A 183 -2.29 -2.98 -6.90
CA GLU A 183 -1.26 -2.04 -6.45
C GLU A 183 -1.69 -0.58 -6.67
N ALA A 184 -2.23 -0.28 -7.85
CA ALA A 184 -2.73 1.05 -8.17
C ALA A 184 -3.91 1.46 -7.26
N ILE A 185 -4.88 0.56 -7.03
CA ILE A 185 -6.04 0.79 -6.15
C ILE A 185 -5.57 1.02 -4.71
N LEU A 186 -4.63 0.23 -4.20
CA LEU A 186 -4.09 0.38 -2.84
C LEU A 186 -3.40 1.74 -2.67
N SER A 187 -2.64 2.20 -3.66
CA SER A 187 -2.04 3.54 -3.67
C SER A 187 -3.10 4.64 -3.67
N PHE A 188 -4.17 4.48 -4.46
CA PHE A 188 -5.29 5.41 -4.43
C PHE A 188 -5.98 5.44 -3.06
N VAL A 189 -6.34 4.28 -2.50
CA VAL A 189 -7.02 4.16 -1.21
C VAL A 189 -6.18 4.76 -0.09
N SER A 190 -4.87 4.54 -0.11
CA SER A 190 -3.94 5.10 0.87
C SER A 190 -3.94 6.64 0.83
N ILE A 191 -3.81 7.24 -0.36
CA ILE A 191 -3.86 8.70 -0.51
C ILE A 191 -5.25 9.26 -0.18
N TYR A 192 -6.31 8.58 -0.62
CA TYR A 192 -7.69 9.01 -0.35
C TYR A 192 -8.01 9.00 1.15
N ALA A 193 -7.51 7.99 1.89
CA ALA A 193 -7.61 7.91 3.34
C ALA A 193 -6.76 8.97 4.05
N LEU A 194 -5.51 9.20 3.62
CA LEU A 194 -4.64 10.23 4.18
C LEU A 194 -5.21 11.65 4.01
N LEU A 195 -5.93 11.89 2.91
CA LEU A 195 -6.67 13.12 2.67
C LEU A 195 -8.00 13.20 3.45
N GLN A 196 -8.31 12.19 4.27
CA GLN A 196 -9.55 12.10 5.07
C GLN A 196 -10.82 12.18 4.23
N ASN A 197 -10.78 11.67 2.99
CA ASN A 197 -11.94 11.70 2.10
C ASN A 197 -12.92 10.54 2.35
N PHE A 198 -12.58 9.59 3.22
CA PHE A 198 -13.51 8.58 3.73
C PHE A 198 -14.24 9.14 4.95
N ASN A 199 -15.55 8.87 5.05
CA ASN A 199 -16.36 9.25 6.20
C ASN A 199 -17.11 8.03 6.77
N PRO A 200 -16.79 7.57 8.00
CA PRO A 200 -15.73 8.08 8.87
C PRO A 200 -14.32 7.74 8.35
N SER A 201 -13.31 8.57 8.68
CA SER A 201 -11.91 8.31 8.31
C SER A 201 -11.42 6.98 8.90
N PRO A 202 -10.75 6.10 8.14
CA PRO A 202 -10.19 4.87 8.69
C PRO A 202 -8.86 5.07 9.43
N LEU A 203 -8.33 6.30 9.45
CA LEU A 203 -7.01 6.60 10.01
C LEU A 203 -7.13 7.41 11.32
N ILE A 204 -6.25 7.11 12.26
CA ILE A 204 -6.00 7.89 13.47
C ILE A 204 -4.55 8.37 13.42
N PHE A 205 -4.34 9.69 13.48
CA PHE A 205 -3.01 10.30 13.45
C PHE A 205 -2.49 10.44 14.87
N THR A 206 -1.48 9.65 15.24
CA THR A 206 -0.98 9.59 16.63
C THR A 206 -0.36 10.90 17.12
N ASP A 207 0.12 11.75 16.20
CA ASP A 207 0.75 13.03 16.54
C ASP A 207 -0.26 14.13 16.90
N ASN A 208 -1.55 13.97 16.58
CA ASN A 208 -2.57 15.00 16.80
C ASN A 208 -3.34 14.85 18.13
N ASP A 209 -3.37 13.65 18.72
CA ASP A 209 -4.17 13.38 19.93
C ASP A 209 -3.47 13.72 21.26
N ILE A 210 -2.20 14.17 21.24
CA ILE A 210 -1.52 14.67 22.45
C ILE A 210 -2.05 16.06 22.87
N ASN A 211 -2.71 16.80 21.97
CA ASN A 211 -3.17 18.17 22.24
C ASN A 211 -4.69 18.32 22.44
N GLU A 212 -5.53 17.36 22.03
CA GLU A 212 -6.99 17.45 22.25
C GLU A 212 -7.46 16.87 23.60
N GLY A 213 -6.58 16.16 24.33
CA GLY A 213 -6.87 15.61 25.66
C GLY A 213 -6.77 16.59 26.84
N LYS A 214 -6.59 17.90 26.61
CA LYS A 214 -6.42 18.91 27.69
C LYS A 214 -7.50 19.97 27.81
N GLN A 215 -8.60 19.87 27.07
CA GLN A 215 -9.66 20.86 27.18
C GLN A 215 -11.03 20.23 26.98
N ASN A 216 -11.46 19.45 27.98
CA ASN A 216 -12.86 19.21 28.33
C ASN A 216 -12.92 18.49 29.69
N ASP A 217 -12.47 19.19 30.73
CA ASP A 217 -12.80 18.88 32.13
C ASP A 217 -12.69 20.16 32.94
N VAL A 218 -13.72 21.01 32.88
CA VAL A 218 -14.06 21.95 33.96
C VAL A 218 -15.59 21.99 34.12
N ASN A 219 -16.04 21.18 35.07
CA ASN A 219 -17.09 21.42 36.07
C ASN A 219 -18.45 21.99 35.63
N ASN A 220 -19.44 21.09 35.67
CA ASN A 220 -20.72 21.37 36.30
C ASN A 220 -20.47 21.72 37.78
N ASP A 221 -20.83 22.94 38.18
CA ASP A 221 -21.35 23.19 39.53
C ASP A 221 -22.39 24.31 39.46
N ASN A 222 -23.56 24.00 40.02
CA ASN A 222 -24.66 24.91 40.24
C ASN A 222 -24.25 26.04 41.19
N ASN A 223 -24.66 27.28 40.90
CA ASN A 223 -25.20 28.19 41.91
C ASN A 223 -26.02 29.30 41.27
N ASN A 224 -27.27 29.41 41.74
CA ASN A 224 -28.07 30.62 41.68
C ASN A 224 -27.38 31.71 42.50
N ASP A 225 -27.38 32.96 42.00
CA ASP A 225 -27.84 34.10 42.79
C ASP A 225 -27.97 35.38 41.93
N HIS A 226 -29.01 36.13 42.27
CA HIS A 226 -29.40 37.44 41.75
C HIS A 226 -28.36 38.54 42.03
N ASN A 227 -28.18 39.49 41.10
CA ASN A 227 -28.53 40.92 41.28
C ASN A 227 -27.92 41.83 40.19
N ASN A 228 -28.80 42.59 39.50
CA ASN A 228 -28.78 44.05 39.27
C ASN A 228 -27.43 44.80 39.34
N ASP A 229 -27.03 45.50 38.27
CA ASP A 229 -27.47 46.88 37.96
C ASP A 229 -26.58 47.59 36.90
N HIS A 230 -27.28 48.23 35.95
CA HIS A 230 -27.10 49.56 35.35
C HIS A 230 -25.88 50.04 34.51
N ASN A 231 -26.28 50.57 33.34
CA ASN A 231 -25.80 51.76 32.57
C ASN A 231 -24.62 51.55 31.59
N ASN A 232 -24.60 52.10 30.37
CA ASN A 232 -25.45 53.06 29.67
C ASN A 232 -25.10 53.04 28.16
N ASP A 233 -26.07 53.43 27.32
CA ASP A 233 -25.96 54.25 26.11
C ASP A 233 -25.09 53.80 24.92
N HIS A 234 -25.70 53.52 23.75
CA HIS A 234 -26.27 54.50 22.81
C HIS A 234 -26.49 53.91 21.40
N ASN A 235 -27.71 54.12 20.88
CA ASN A 235 -28.12 54.41 19.49
C ASN A 235 -27.73 53.44 18.35
N ASN A 236 -28.56 53.13 17.35
CA ASN A 236 -29.93 53.45 16.97
C ASN A 236 -30.28 52.51 15.80
N ASP A 237 -31.56 52.14 15.72
CA ASP A 237 -32.45 52.09 14.53
C ASP A 237 -31.96 51.31 13.28
N ASP A 238 -32.73 50.47 12.58
CA ASP A 238 -34.18 50.29 12.61
C ASP A 238 -34.58 49.14 11.65
N ASN A 239 -35.73 48.53 11.99
CA ASN A 239 -36.78 48.01 11.11
C ASN A 239 -36.71 46.61 10.46
N ASN A 240 -37.58 45.74 11.02
CA ASN A 240 -38.77 45.09 10.40
C ASN A 240 -38.54 43.96 9.39
N ASN A 241 -39.29 42.85 9.37
CA ASN A 241 -40.33 42.26 10.23
C ASN A 241 -40.68 40.87 9.64
N ASP A 242 -41.35 40.06 10.46
CA ASP A 242 -42.37 39.03 10.11
C ASP A 242 -41.96 37.62 9.66
N ASP A 243 -41.98 36.75 10.67
CA ASP A 243 -42.63 35.43 10.76
C ASP A 243 -43.36 34.87 9.53
N ASN A 244 -43.09 33.59 9.22
CA ASN A 244 -44.17 32.59 9.20
C ASN A 244 -43.62 31.14 9.23
N ASN A 245 -44.09 30.40 10.23
CA ASN A 245 -44.06 28.94 10.30
C ASN A 245 -44.83 28.31 9.14
N ASN A 246 -44.30 27.23 8.55
CA ASN A 246 -45.11 26.10 8.13
C ASN A 246 -44.29 24.81 8.14
N ASN A 247 -44.75 23.87 8.95
CA ASN A 247 -44.38 22.46 8.89
C ASN A 247 -44.88 21.87 7.58
N ASP A 248 -43.99 21.26 6.79
CA ASP A 248 -44.37 20.22 5.86
C ASP A 248 -43.35 19.08 5.90
N HIS A 249 -43.84 17.91 6.29
CA HIS A 249 -43.17 16.64 6.11
C HIS A 249 -42.97 16.39 4.61
N ASN A 250 -41.72 16.31 4.17
CA ASN A 250 -41.38 15.53 2.98
C ASN A 250 -40.02 14.84 3.18
N ASN A 251 -40.09 13.50 3.24
CA ASN A 251 -38.99 12.63 2.85
C ASN A 251 -38.58 13.03 1.43
N ASP A 252 -37.33 13.42 1.23
CA ASP A 252 -36.67 13.15 -0.05
C ASP A 252 -35.15 13.27 0.05
N HIS A 253 -34.50 12.36 -0.68
CA HIS A 253 -33.07 12.18 -0.82
C HIS A 253 -32.31 13.46 -1.15
N ASN A 254 -31.71 14.10 -0.15
CA ASN A 254 -30.61 15.05 -0.37
C ASN A 254 -29.29 14.30 -0.58
N ASN A 255 -29.16 13.65 -1.74
CA ASN A 255 -27.84 13.36 -2.31
C ASN A 255 -27.24 14.70 -2.76
N ASN A 256 -26.41 15.30 -1.92
CA ASN A 256 -25.72 16.55 -2.21
C ASN A 256 -24.97 16.48 -3.55
N ASN A 257 -25.38 17.37 -4.46
CA ASN A 257 -24.85 17.62 -5.80
C ASN A 257 -23.39 18.16 -5.85
N ASN A 258 -22.51 17.76 -4.93
CA ASN A 258 -21.12 18.24 -4.86
C ASN A 258 -20.06 17.25 -5.38
N ASP A 259 -20.47 16.15 -6.04
CA ASP A 259 -19.54 15.14 -6.54
C ASP A 259 -18.74 15.60 -7.79
N SER A 260 -18.96 16.84 -8.26
CA SER A 260 -18.37 17.38 -9.47
C SER A 260 -16.95 17.95 -9.31
N ASP A 261 -16.49 18.21 -8.08
CA ASP A 261 -15.24 18.94 -7.81
C ASP A 261 -14.09 18.10 -7.22
N ASN A 262 -14.30 16.82 -6.90
CA ASN A 262 -13.29 16.01 -6.21
C ASN A 262 -12.72 14.87 -7.06
N THR A 263 -12.34 15.19 -8.31
CA THR A 263 -11.58 14.26 -9.17
C THR A 263 -10.12 14.24 -8.72
N ILE A 264 -9.78 13.19 -7.97
CA ILE A 264 -8.42 12.93 -7.48
C ILE A 264 -7.84 11.77 -8.26
N GLY A 265 -6.56 11.87 -8.62
CA GLY A 265 -5.79 10.75 -9.14
C GLY A 265 -4.44 10.62 -8.44
N VAL A 266 -3.88 9.42 -8.55
CA VAL A 266 -2.57 9.05 -8.02
C VAL A 266 -1.71 8.57 -9.18
N LEU A 267 -0.50 9.11 -9.26
CA LEU A 267 0.56 8.65 -10.14
C LEU A 267 1.64 8.01 -9.27
N GLU A 268 1.90 6.74 -9.49
CA GLU A 268 2.93 6.00 -8.79
C GLU A 268 4.02 5.60 -9.78
N LEU A 269 5.28 5.86 -9.41
CA LEU A 269 6.44 5.45 -10.19
C LEU A 269 7.33 4.56 -9.32
N GLY A 270 7.11 3.26 -9.42
CA GLY A 270 7.98 2.24 -8.85
C GLY A 270 9.23 2.01 -9.69
N GLY A 271 9.99 0.97 -9.36
CA GLY A 271 11.21 0.64 -10.12
C GLY A 271 10.96 -0.20 -11.35
N ALA A 272 10.10 -1.21 -11.24
CA ALA A 272 9.64 -2.00 -12.36
C ALA A 272 8.48 -1.32 -13.10
N THR A 273 7.47 -0.84 -12.37
CA THR A 273 6.19 -0.39 -12.93
C THR A 273 5.90 1.09 -12.70
N ALA A 274 5.02 1.63 -13.55
CA ALA A 274 4.35 2.90 -13.31
C ALA A 274 2.83 2.68 -13.30
N GLN A 275 2.11 3.40 -12.46
CA GLN A 275 0.67 3.28 -12.30
C GLN A 275 0.00 4.65 -12.36
N ILE A 276 -1.20 4.65 -12.92
CA ILE A 276 -2.13 5.78 -12.87
C ILE A 276 -3.48 5.26 -12.36
N VAL A 277 -4.00 5.95 -11.35
CA VAL A 277 -5.37 5.77 -10.88
C VAL A 277 -6.07 7.10 -10.83
N ILE A 278 -7.30 7.15 -11.32
CA ILE A 278 -8.12 8.36 -11.27
C ILE A 278 -9.51 7.98 -10.79
N LYS A 279 -10.01 8.64 -9.74
CA LYS A 279 -11.42 8.58 -9.37
C LYS A 279 -12.24 9.23 -10.46
N VAL A 280 -13.14 8.48 -11.07
CA VAL A 280 -14.03 8.98 -12.12
C VAL A 280 -15.36 9.37 -11.48
N PRO A 281 -15.83 10.63 -11.61
CA PRO A 281 -17.18 10.99 -11.16
C PRO A 281 -18.25 10.34 -12.04
N LEU A 282 -19.33 9.83 -11.46
CA LEU A 282 -20.45 9.22 -12.20
C LEU A 282 -20.98 10.12 -13.32
N SER A 283 -21.09 11.43 -13.04
CA SER A 283 -21.55 12.45 -14.01
C SER A 283 -20.61 12.72 -15.19
N LYS A 284 -19.45 12.07 -15.25
CA LYS A 284 -18.43 12.21 -16.30
C LYS A 284 -18.16 10.90 -17.05
N MET A 285 -18.84 9.84 -16.66
CA MET A 285 -18.71 8.53 -17.29
C MET A 285 -19.56 8.47 -18.56
N ASN A 286 -19.15 7.66 -19.53
CA ASN A 286 -19.98 7.29 -20.67
C ASN A 286 -21.00 6.21 -20.25
N ASP A 287 -21.99 5.95 -21.10
CA ASP A 287 -23.10 5.03 -20.78
C ASP A 287 -22.61 3.61 -20.43
N ASP A 288 -21.55 3.13 -21.08
CA ASP A 288 -20.93 1.83 -20.80
C ASP A 288 -20.30 1.73 -19.41
N ILE A 289 -19.80 2.85 -18.87
CA ILE A 289 -19.18 2.93 -17.54
C ILE A 289 -20.24 3.21 -16.46
N VAL A 290 -21.29 3.99 -16.76
CA VAL A 290 -22.39 4.26 -15.82
C VAL A 290 -23.23 3.00 -15.55
N ASN A 291 -23.37 2.12 -16.55
CA ASN A 291 -24.19 0.93 -16.41
C ASN A 291 -23.60 -0.07 -15.40
N LEU A 292 -24.18 -0.13 -14.20
CA LEU A 292 -23.77 -1.03 -13.11
C LEU A 292 -23.84 -2.52 -13.47
N PHE A 293 -24.68 -2.92 -14.41
CA PHE A 293 -24.72 -4.31 -14.91
C PHE A 293 -23.44 -4.71 -15.65
N ASN A 294 -22.59 -3.74 -15.98
CA ASN A 294 -21.30 -3.99 -16.62
C ASN A 294 -20.19 -4.40 -15.66
N TYR A 295 -20.43 -4.36 -14.35
CA TYR A 295 -19.42 -4.66 -13.33
C TYR A 295 -19.58 -6.08 -12.81
N GLN A 296 -18.47 -6.82 -12.80
CA GLN A 296 -18.44 -8.21 -12.36
C GLN A 296 -17.14 -8.48 -11.62
N HIS A 297 -17.20 -9.35 -10.61
CA HIS A 297 -15.97 -9.87 -10.00
C HIS A 297 -15.19 -10.71 -11.01
N LYS A 298 -13.87 -10.52 -11.03
CA LYS A 298 -12.97 -11.39 -11.77
C LYS A 298 -12.95 -12.75 -11.06
N GLU A 299 -13.61 -13.73 -11.66
CA GLU A 299 -13.77 -15.12 -11.18
C GLU A 299 -14.78 -15.32 -10.02
N LYS A 300 -15.14 -16.59 -9.75
CA LYS A 300 -16.15 -17.04 -8.75
C LYS A 300 -15.84 -16.67 -7.28
N LYS A 301 -14.98 -15.68 -7.02
CA LYS A 301 -14.76 -15.10 -5.69
C LYS A 301 -15.91 -14.15 -5.39
N LYS A 302 -17.01 -14.69 -4.85
CA LYS A 302 -18.22 -13.95 -4.45
C LYS A 302 -17.99 -12.80 -3.46
N ASN A 303 -16.79 -12.68 -2.86
CA ASN A 303 -16.47 -11.72 -1.81
C ASN A 303 -15.31 -10.77 -2.20
N SER A 304 -15.00 -10.58 -3.49
CA SER A 304 -14.00 -9.59 -3.91
C SER A 304 -14.53 -8.17 -3.68
N ILE A 305 -13.74 -7.28 -3.09
CA ILE A 305 -14.09 -5.86 -2.95
C ILE A 305 -13.92 -5.07 -4.27
N ILE A 306 -13.37 -5.72 -5.30
CA ILE A 306 -13.13 -5.15 -6.63
C ILE A 306 -14.06 -5.82 -7.65
N GLU A 307 -14.78 -5.00 -8.39
CA GLU A 307 -15.56 -5.36 -9.56
C GLU A 307 -14.95 -4.72 -10.81
N GLU A 308 -14.70 -5.49 -11.87
CA GLU A 308 -14.17 -4.97 -13.13
C GLU A 308 -15.32 -4.71 -14.12
N ASN A 309 -15.21 -3.61 -14.87
CA ASN A 309 -16.13 -3.37 -15.98
C ASN A 309 -15.73 -4.23 -17.19
N TYR A 310 -16.59 -5.14 -17.63
CA TYR A 310 -16.26 -6.06 -18.74
C TYR A 310 -16.20 -5.36 -20.11
N LYS A 311 -16.81 -4.18 -20.28
CA LYS A 311 -16.69 -3.35 -21.49
C LYS A 311 -15.41 -2.54 -21.50
N ASN A 312 -14.89 -2.17 -20.32
CA ASN A 312 -13.62 -1.49 -20.19
C ASN A 312 -12.81 -2.03 -19.00
N LYS A 313 -11.85 -2.91 -19.29
CA LYS A 313 -11.00 -3.57 -18.28
C LYS A 313 -10.20 -2.62 -17.39
N ASN A 314 -9.99 -1.37 -17.79
CA ASN A 314 -9.26 -0.38 -17.00
C ASN A 314 -10.17 0.39 -16.04
N ILE A 315 -11.48 0.15 -16.08
CA ILE A 315 -12.45 0.72 -15.15
C ILE A 315 -12.81 -0.34 -14.11
N VAL A 316 -12.74 0.05 -12.84
CA VAL A 316 -13.12 -0.78 -11.71
C VAL A 316 -14.06 -0.02 -10.78
N LYS A 317 -14.92 -0.77 -10.12
CA LYS A 317 -15.71 -0.32 -8.99
C LYS A 317 -15.17 -1.00 -7.75
N ILE A 318 -14.94 -0.23 -6.69
CA ILE A 318 -14.59 -0.75 -5.38
C ILE A 318 -15.64 -0.31 -4.36
N ASN A 319 -15.94 -1.18 -3.40
CA ASN A 319 -16.78 -0.84 -2.26
C ASN A 319 -15.91 -0.82 -0.99
N LEU A 320 -15.71 0.37 -0.41
CA LEU A 320 -14.93 0.57 0.81
C LEU A 320 -15.64 1.55 1.72
N PHE A 321 -15.73 1.23 3.02
CA PHE A 321 -16.39 2.06 4.03
C PHE A 321 -17.79 2.52 3.61
N ASN A 322 -18.58 1.61 3.02
CA ASN A 322 -19.93 1.86 2.49
C ASN A 322 -20.01 2.88 1.35
N GLN A 323 -18.90 3.14 0.68
CA GLN A 323 -18.84 4.01 -0.48
C GLN A 323 -18.44 3.21 -1.72
N ASP A 324 -19.28 3.31 -2.76
CA ASP A 324 -18.92 2.87 -4.11
C ASP A 324 -18.01 3.93 -4.74
N ILE A 325 -16.81 3.50 -5.15
CA ILE A 325 -15.82 4.36 -5.80
C ILE A 325 -15.46 3.74 -7.14
N PHE A 326 -15.56 4.55 -8.18
CA PHE A 326 -15.22 4.16 -9.54
C PHE A 326 -13.86 4.73 -9.91
N LEU A 327 -12.98 3.84 -10.36
CA LEU A 327 -11.59 4.16 -10.63
C LEU A 327 -11.25 3.75 -12.06
N TYR A 328 -10.56 4.63 -12.77
CA TYR A 328 -9.72 4.23 -13.89
C TYR A 328 -8.37 3.81 -13.34
N CYS A 329 -7.95 2.58 -13.61
CA CYS A 329 -6.71 1.98 -13.13
C CYS A 329 -5.92 1.43 -14.31
N LYS A 330 -4.69 1.90 -14.48
CA LYS A 330 -3.75 1.34 -15.46
C LYS A 330 -2.36 1.22 -14.85
N SER A 331 -1.73 0.08 -15.09
CA SER A 331 -0.35 -0.20 -14.69
C SER A 331 0.47 -0.57 -15.93
N TYR A 332 1.65 0.03 -16.06
CA TYR A 332 2.59 -0.18 -17.14
C TYR A 332 3.84 -0.87 -16.58
N LEU A 333 4.01 -2.16 -16.89
CA LEU A 333 5.02 -3.03 -16.28
C LEU A 333 6.48 -2.66 -16.63
N VAL A 334 6.72 -1.98 -17.74
CA VAL A 334 8.07 -1.66 -18.25
C VAL A 334 8.44 -0.19 -18.10
N LEU A 335 7.53 0.62 -17.56
CA LEU A 335 7.70 2.08 -17.45
C LEU A 335 8.11 2.55 -16.04
N GLY A 336 8.34 1.62 -15.10
CA GLY A 336 8.99 1.98 -13.84
C GLY A 336 10.41 2.48 -14.09
N ARG A 337 10.96 3.24 -13.15
CA ARG A 337 12.22 3.97 -13.31
C ARG A 337 13.35 3.11 -13.89
N GLN A 338 13.67 1.98 -13.25
CA GLN A 338 14.80 1.16 -13.66
C GLN A 338 14.49 0.34 -14.92
N ASN A 339 13.26 -0.17 -15.07
CA ASN A 339 12.87 -0.86 -16.30
C ASN A 339 12.85 0.06 -17.52
N ALA A 340 12.45 1.31 -17.35
CA ALA A 340 12.50 2.32 -18.39
C ALA A 340 13.95 2.63 -18.79
N MET A 341 14.85 2.79 -17.80
CA MET A 341 16.29 2.95 -18.06
C MET A 341 16.86 1.76 -18.82
N LYS A 342 16.52 0.54 -18.40
CA LYS A 342 16.96 -0.69 -19.06
C LYS A 342 16.43 -0.83 -20.49
N THR A 343 15.16 -0.48 -20.70
CA THR A 343 14.55 -0.41 -22.04
C THR A 343 15.28 0.60 -22.92
N TYR A 344 15.63 1.76 -22.37
CA TYR A 344 16.44 2.77 -23.08
C TYR A 344 17.82 2.23 -23.46
N LEU A 345 18.54 1.61 -22.53
CA LEU A 345 19.85 1.01 -22.81
C LEU A 345 19.76 -0.08 -23.89
N HIS A 346 18.74 -0.94 -23.84
CA HIS A 346 18.48 -1.93 -24.88
C HIS A 346 18.24 -1.29 -26.25
N TYR A 347 17.39 -0.26 -26.31
CA TYR A 347 17.07 0.45 -27.54
C TYR A 347 18.32 1.06 -28.18
N ILE A 348 19.12 1.80 -27.39
CA ILE A 348 20.34 2.44 -27.88
C ILE A 348 21.37 1.40 -28.32
N LEU A 349 21.57 0.33 -27.54
CA LEU A 349 22.51 -0.73 -27.91
C LEU A 349 22.10 -1.44 -29.21
N HIS A 350 20.80 -1.73 -29.39
CA HIS A 350 20.31 -2.34 -30.62
C HIS A 350 20.58 -1.43 -31.83
N LYS A 351 20.23 -0.15 -31.73
CA LYS A 351 20.50 0.85 -32.78
C LYS A 351 21.99 0.99 -33.08
N HIS A 352 22.84 0.95 -32.06
CA HIS A 352 24.30 1.02 -32.21
C HIS A 352 24.86 -0.19 -32.97
N LYS A 353 24.41 -1.41 -32.65
CA LYS A 353 24.84 -2.64 -33.34
C LYS A 353 24.48 -2.68 -34.82
N GLU A 354 23.48 -1.93 -35.26
CA GLU A 354 23.15 -1.77 -36.68
C GLU A 354 24.13 -0.84 -37.40
N ILE A 355 24.78 0.07 -36.68
CA ILE A 355 25.66 1.11 -37.23
C ILE A 355 27.13 0.68 -37.16
N ASP A 356 27.60 0.28 -35.97
CA ASP A 356 29.00 -0.08 -35.72
C ASP A 356 29.11 -1.15 -34.62
N GLN A 357 29.33 -2.39 -35.05
CA GLN A 357 29.44 -3.55 -34.15
C GLN A 357 30.77 -3.60 -33.38
N ASN A 358 31.80 -2.89 -33.84
CA ASN A 358 33.15 -3.00 -33.28
C ASN A 358 33.42 -1.94 -32.20
N ASN A 359 32.72 -0.79 -32.27
CA ASN A 359 32.88 0.25 -31.27
C ASN A 359 32.14 -0.13 -29.97
N LYS A 360 32.90 -0.35 -28.89
CA LYS A 360 32.33 -0.64 -27.57
C LYS A 360 31.89 0.61 -26.79
N PHE A 361 32.21 1.82 -27.26
CA PHE A 361 31.80 3.08 -26.64
C PHE A 361 30.58 3.67 -27.33
N ILE A 362 29.47 3.73 -26.60
CA ILE A 362 28.18 4.13 -27.14
C ILE A 362 27.77 5.48 -26.57
N GLU A 363 27.42 6.42 -27.44
CA GLU A 363 26.92 7.73 -27.01
C GLU A 363 25.52 7.62 -26.39
N MET A 364 25.32 8.29 -25.26
CA MET A 364 24.11 8.19 -24.44
C MET A 364 23.54 9.58 -24.18
N ALA A 365 22.49 9.95 -24.92
CA ALA A 365 21.94 11.30 -24.88
C ALA A 365 21.34 11.67 -23.52
N CYS A 366 20.67 10.71 -22.86
CA CYS A 366 20.00 10.92 -21.58
C CYS A 366 20.94 10.98 -20.36
N PHE A 367 22.24 10.71 -20.55
CA PHE A 367 23.21 10.67 -19.46
C PHE A 367 24.06 11.94 -19.41
N PRO A 368 24.53 12.36 -18.22
CA PRO A 368 25.35 13.56 -18.07
C PRO A 368 26.61 13.51 -18.94
N LYS A 369 27.00 14.67 -19.49
CA LYS A 369 28.18 14.76 -20.35
C LYS A 369 29.43 14.19 -19.65
N ASN A 370 30.16 13.34 -20.34
CA ASN A 370 31.37 12.64 -19.89
C ASN A 370 31.17 11.56 -18.81
N PHE A 371 29.95 11.32 -18.34
CA PHE A 371 29.69 10.19 -17.43
C PHE A 371 29.86 8.88 -18.20
N LYS A 372 30.73 7.99 -17.72
CA LYS A 372 31.02 6.70 -18.36
C LYS A 372 30.62 5.57 -17.44
N PHE A 373 29.95 4.55 -17.98
CA PHE A 373 29.49 3.42 -17.18
C PHE A 373 29.46 2.13 -17.99
N HIS A 374 29.58 1.01 -17.30
CA HIS A 374 29.45 -0.31 -17.90
C HIS A 374 27.98 -0.59 -18.23
N ILE A 375 27.77 -1.06 -19.45
CA ILE A 375 26.51 -1.63 -19.92
C ILE A 375 26.72 -3.14 -19.95
N ASN A 376 26.24 -3.80 -18.90
CA ASN A 376 26.28 -5.25 -18.75
C ASN A 376 24.87 -5.78 -18.46
N ASN A 377 24.69 -7.10 -18.50
CA ASN A 377 23.54 -7.79 -17.92
C ASN A 377 22.15 -7.32 -18.38
N LEU A 378 22.01 -6.70 -19.55
CA LEU A 378 20.74 -6.15 -20.02
C LEU A 378 19.64 -7.22 -20.18
N TYR A 379 19.97 -8.50 -20.27
CA TYR A 379 18.97 -9.58 -20.39
C TYR A 379 18.54 -10.21 -19.06
N LYS A 380 19.18 -9.86 -17.92
CA LYS A 380 18.79 -10.43 -16.61
C LYS A 380 17.45 -9.90 -16.13
N THR A 381 16.55 -10.73 -15.62
CA THR A 381 15.23 -10.30 -15.10
C THR A 381 15.33 -9.44 -13.85
N SER A 382 16.43 -9.54 -13.09
CA SER A 382 16.67 -8.71 -11.92
C SER A 382 16.91 -7.25 -12.29
N ILE A 383 16.29 -6.36 -11.52
CA ILE A 383 16.49 -4.92 -11.62
C ILE A 383 17.59 -4.53 -10.63
N GLU A 384 18.79 -4.28 -11.14
CA GLU A 384 19.90 -3.73 -10.34
C GLU A 384 19.70 -2.20 -10.20
N GLU A 385 19.98 -1.64 -9.03
CA GLU A 385 19.77 -0.21 -8.75
C GLU A 385 20.86 0.68 -9.38
N ASP A 386 22.10 0.19 -9.48
CA ASP A 386 23.27 1.01 -9.75
C ASP A 386 23.97 0.64 -11.06
N LEU A 387 24.37 1.68 -11.80
CA LEU A 387 25.28 1.55 -12.94
C LEU A 387 26.72 1.62 -12.43
N LEU A 388 27.55 0.67 -12.84
CA LEU A 388 28.97 0.67 -12.47
C LEU A 388 29.72 1.70 -13.31
N GLU A 389 30.26 2.74 -12.66
CA GLU A 389 31.07 3.77 -13.32
C GLU A 389 32.34 3.17 -13.94
N TYR A 390 32.68 3.63 -15.14
CA TYR A 390 33.88 3.18 -15.85
C TYR A 390 35.04 4.15 -15.63
N ASP A 391 36.07 3.66 -14.95
CA ASP A 391 37.25 4.42 -14.54
C ASP A 391 38.36 4.51 -15.61
N GLY A 392 38.19 3.83 -16.75
CA GLY A 392 39.20 3.77 -17.82
C GLY A 392 40.23 2.63 -17.68
N ASN A 393 40.32 1.99 -16.52
CA ASN A 393 41.33 0.96 -16.24
C ASN A 393 40.74 -0.47 -16.22
N THR A 394 39.42 -0.58 -16.11
CA THR A 394 38.71 -1.85 -16.04
C THR A 394 38.66 -2.52 -17.43
N LYS A 395 38.96 -3.83 -17.51
CA LYS A 395 38.83 -4.57 -18.77
C LYS A 395 37.36 -4.66 -19.20
N ILE A 396 37.11 -4.48 -20.49
CA ILE A 396 35.77 -4.60 -21.09
C ILE A 396 35.65 -5.99 -21.69
N ASN A 397 34.72 -6.80 -21.15
CA ASN A 397 34.47 -8.14 -21.67
C ASN A 397 33.85 -8.10 -23.09
N ASP A 398 33.82 -9.23 -23.79
CA ASP A 398 33.33 -9.28 -25.18
C ASP A 398 31.86 -8.89 -25.33
N ASP A 399 31.03 -9.24 -24.35
CA ASP A 399 29.59 -8.92 -24.33
C ASP A 399 29.26 -7.59 -23.65
N GLU A 400 30.27 -6.80 -23.26
CA GLU A 400 30.11 -5.54 -22.53
C GLU A 400 30.35 -4.32 -23.42
N TYR A 401 29.61 -3.26 -23.14
CA TYR A 401 29.74 -1.95 -23.78
C TYR A 401 29.94 -0.87 -22.71
N ILE A 402 30.49 0.27 -23.10
CA ILE A 402 30.62 1.46 -22.26
C ILE A 402 29.67 2.53 -22.76
N GLY A 403 28.73 2.94 -21.92
CA GLY A 403 27.89 4.10 -22.17
C GLY A 403 28.68 5.38 -21.90
N VAL A 404 28.66 6.33 -22.82
CA VAL A 404 29.31 7.64 -22.71
C VAL A 404 28.24 8.72 -22.79
N GLY A 405 27.94 9.36 -21.66
CA GLY A 405 26.95 10.43 -21.61
C GLY A 405 27.38 11.65 -22.41
N ILE A 406 26.46 12.18 -23.21
CA ILE A 406 26.68 13.40 -24.01
C ILE A 406 25.83 14.59 -23.51
N GLY A 407 24.85 14.34 -22.64
CA GLY A 407 24.01 15.37 -22.04
C GLY A 407 23.11 16.11 -23.03
N ASN A 408 22.64 15.46 -24.10
CA ASN A 408 21.80 16.08 -25.12
C ASN A 408 20.31 15.85 -24.83
N ILE A 409 19.67 16.82 -24.17
CA ILE A 409 18.26 16.69 -23.74
C ILE A 409 17.27 16.56 -24.90
N ASN A 410 17.55 17.18 -26.05
CA ASN A 410 16.65 17.15 -27.19
C ASN A 410 16.68 15.77 -27.86
N MET A 411 17.89 15.22 -28.05
CA MET A 411 18.07 13.87 -28.55
C MET A 411 17.52 12.83 -27.57
N CYS A 412 17.76 13.00 -26.27
CA CYS A 412 17.18 12.14 -25.23
C CYS A 412 15.65 12.10 -25.33
N ARG A 413 14.98 13.26 -25.48
CA ARG A 413 13.52 13.30 -25.63
C ARG A 413 13.04 12.56 -26.89
N GLN A 414 13.74 12.70 -28.01
CA GLN A 414 13.39 12.01 -29.25
C GLN A 414 13.52 10.48 -29.09
N GLU A 415 14.62 10.01 -28.51
CA GLU A 415 14.85 8.59 -28.25
C GLU A 415 13.80 7.99 -27.30
N ILE A 416 13.49 8.71 -26.22
CA ILE A 416 12.43 8.29 -25.28
C ILE A 416 11.06 8.31 -25.96
N GLN A 417 10.75 9.31 -26.80
CA GLN A 417 9.48 9.36 -27.52
C GLN A 417 9.30 8.12 -28.42
N THR A 418 10.35 7.72 -29.14
CA THR A 418 10.32 6.49 -29.95
C THR A 418 9.98 5.27 -29.08
N ILE A 419 10.58 5.13 -27.89
CA ILE A 419 10.25 4.02 -26.97
C ILE A 419 8.78 4.08 -26.53
N LEU A 420 8.25 5.27 -26.22
CA LEU A 420 6.87 5.45 -25.79
C LEU A 420 5.86 5.16 -26.90
N ASP A 421 6.19 5.46 -28.15
CA ASP A 421 5.33 5.17 -29.31
C ASP A 421 5.08 3.65 -29.46
N TYR A 422 6.06 2.81 -29.06
CA TYR A 422 5.92 1.35 -29.02
C TYR A 422 5.33 0.81 -27.71
N ALA A 423 5.23 1.61 -26.66
CA ALA A 423 4.77 1.18 -25.34
C ALA A 423 3.24 1.00 -25.23
N GLN A 424 2.48 1.24 -26.32
CA GLN A 424 1.02 1.13 -26.39
C GLN A 424 0.33 1.86 -25.22
N ILE A 425 0.61 3.16 -25.09
CA ILE A 425 -0.03 4.00 -24.08
C ILE A 425 -1.50 4.15 -24.43
N ASP A 426 -2.38 3.59 -23.60
CA ASP A 426 -3.84 3.74 -23.76
C ASP A 426 -4.27 5.21 -23.63
N ASP A 427 -5.14 5.67 -24.52
CA ASP A 427 -5.90 6.89 -24.31
C ASP A 427 -6.84 6.74 -23.10
N LEU A 428 -7.07 7.85 -22.40
CA LEU A 428 -8.07 7.86 -21.34
C LEU A 428 -9.48 7.71 -21.94
N PRO A 429 -10.33 6.85 -21.37
CA PRO A 429 -11.69 6.65 -21.88
C PRO A 429 -12.63 7.83 -21.59
N PHE A 430 -12.11 8.92 -21.02
CA PHE A 430 -12.84 10.14 -20.70
C PHE A 430 -11.93 11.36 -20.86
N LYS A 431 -12.54 12.53 -21.06
CA LYS A 431 -11.82 13.80 -21.06
C LYS A 431 -11.60 14.27 -19.62
N ILE A 432 -10.33 14.37 -19.22
CA ILE A 432 -9.95 15.07 -17.98
C ILE A 432 -10.39 16.53 -18.10
N LYS A 433 -11.24 17.01 -17.17
CA LYS A 433 -11.52 18.45 -17.03
C LYS A 433 -10.23 19.18 -16.66
N LYS A 434 -10.18 20.49 -16.92
CA LYS A 434 -9.02 21.37 -16.65
C LYS A 434 -8.50 21.34 -15.18
N PHE A 435 -9.31 20.86 -14.23
CA PHE A 435 -8.98 20.81 -12.80
C PHE A 435 -9.15 19.39 -12.26
N ILE A 436 -8.08 18.59 -12.31
CA ILE A 436 -7.94 17.35 -11.53
C ILE A 436 -6.77 17.51 -10.58
N LYS A 437 -6.87 16.95 -9.37
CA LYS A 437 -5.75 16.90 -8.42
C LYS A 437 -5.02 15.58 -8.60
N LEU A 438 -3.77 15.62 -9.08
CA LEU A 438 -2.91 14.45 -9.23
C LEU A 438 -1.83 14.44 -8.14
N TYR A 439 -1.73 13.33 -7.42
CA TYR A 439 -0.71 13.10 -6.40
C TYR A 439 0.35 12.15 -6.97
N GLY A 440 1.56 12.66 -7.17
CA GLY A 440 2.72 11.87 -7.58
C GLY A 440 3.49 11.33 -6.38
N ILE A 441 3.56 10.01 -6.24
CA ILE A 441 4.24 9.33 -5.11
C ILE A 441 5.51 8.58 -5.57
N GLU A 442 6.27 8.04 -4.62
CA GLU A 442 7.51 7.29 -4.85
C GLU A 442 8.53 8.09 -5.68
N ASN A 443 8.99 7.57 -6.84
CA ASN A 443 10.01 8.24 -7.63
C ASN A 443 9.55 9.60 -8.20
N PHE A 444 8.24 9.83 -8.40
CA PHE A 444 7.74 11.16 -8.77
C PHE A 444 8.08 12.19 -7.70
N HIS A 445 7.84 11.85 -6.43
CA HIS A 445 8.17 12.70 -5.29
C HIS A 445 9.69 12.90 -5.18
N HIS A 446 10.45 11.80 -5.24
CA HIS A 446 11.91 11.85 -5.12
C HIS A 446 12.54 12.79 -6.16
N PHE A 447 12.16 12.68 -7.44
CA PHE A 447 12.70 13.54 -8.50
C PHE A 447 12.28 15.01 -8.36
N ALA A 448 11.10 15.28 -7.82
CA ALA A 448 10.63 16.64 -7.57
C ALA A 448 11.39 17.31 -6.40
N VAL A 449 11.68 16.57 -5.33
CA VAL A 449 12.36 17.11 -4.14
C VAL A 449 13.87 17.27 -4.35
N VAL A 450 14.54 16.31 -4.99
CA VAL A 450 15.98 16.40 -5.26
C VAL A 450 16.32 17.64 -6.10
N LYS A 451 15.49 17.98 -7.09
CA LYS A 451 15.65 19.23 -7.87
C LYS A 451 15.58 20.50 -7.01
N LYS A 452 14.85 20.50 -5.89
CA LYS A 452 14.79 21.64 -4.98
C LYS A 452 16.06 21.79 -4.14
N LYS A 453 16.73 20.69 -3.80
CA LYS A 453 17.99 20.72 -3.03
C LYS A 453 19.19 21.20 -3.84
N ILE A 454 19.23 20.93 -5.14
CA ILE A 454 20.33 21.36 -6.04
C ILE A 454 20.22 22.85 -6.42
N LYS A 455 19.05 23.47 -6.21
CA LYS A 455 18.81 24.90 -6.48
C LYS A 455 18.99 25.82 -5.25
N LYS A 456 19.39 25.27 -4.10
CA LYS A 456 19.89 26.02 -2.95
C LYS A 456 21.38 25.78 -2.85
#